data_AF-A0A832TJE3-F1
#
_entry.id   AF-A0A832TJE3-F1
#
_cell.length_a   1.000
_cell.length_b   1.000
_cell.length_c   1.000
_cell.angle_alpha   90.00
_cell.angle_beta   90.00
_cell.angle_gamma   90.00
#
_symmetry.space_group_name_H-M   'P 1'
#
loop_
_entity.id
_entity.type
_entity.pdbx_description
1 polymer ?
#
loop_
_entity_poly.entity_id
_entity_poly.type
_entity_poly.pdbx_seq_one_letter_code
_entity_poly.pdbx_strand_id
1 'polypeptide(L)'
;MEAVIRALAAERMASELPLVEVAARLDVDPSTVSHYLSGDYPSEETRDKVRRVVEETPPFGLWPQLREALGVDVAAEALKWVMGPRTEAEPDVDDERCLACGRCSEICPSPDGECLGCGECVRACPSGARSLSVRYRGLVYRVFSPK
;
A
#
# COMPACT_ATOMS: atom_id res chain seq x y z
N MET A 1 4.44 0.64 14.85
CA MET A 1 3.62 0.75 13.63
C MET A 1 3.94 -0.39 12.66
N GLU A 2 5.22 -0.58 12.34
CA GLU A 2 5.75 -1.70 11.54
C GLU A 2 5.22 -3.09 11.95
N ALA A 3 5.30 -3.46 13.23
CA ALA A 3 4.79 -4.75 13.71
C ALA A 3 3.27 -4.94 13.47
N VAL A 4 2.48 -3.85 13.49
CA VAL A 4 1.04 -3.93 13.23
C VAL A 4 0.77 -4.05 11.74
N ILE A 5 1.49 -3.30 10.92
CA ILE A 5 1.46 -3.43 9.46
C ILE A 5 1.79 -4.87 9.05
N ARG A 6 2.88 -5.44 9.60
CA ARG A 6 3.25 -6.85 9.37
C ARG A 6 2.19 -7.82 9.85
N ALA A 7 1.56 -7.58 11.01
CA ALA A 7 0.49 -8.42 11.51
C ALA A 7 -0.76 -8.41 10.62
N LEU A 8 -1.20 -7.22 10.17
CA LEU A 8 -2.32 -7.08 9.24
C LEU A 8 -2.02 -7.74 7.88
N ALA A 9 -0.80 -7.57 7.37
CA ALA A 9 -0.35 -8.25 6.16
C ALA A 9 -0.34 -9.77 6.35
N ALA A 10 0.20 -10.27 7.48
CA ALA A 10 0.24 -11.69 7.81
C ALA A 10 -1.15 -12.33 7.90
N GLU A 11 -2.10 -11.69 8.60
CA GLU A 11 -3.50 -12.15 8.71
C GLU A 11 -4.13 -12.39 7.34
N ARG A 12 -3.87 -11.48 6.39
CA ARG A 12 -4.43 -11.58 5.05
C ARG A 12 -3.67 -12.58 4.17
N MET A 13 -2.33 -12.57 4.19
CA MET A 13 -1.50 -13.49 3.39
C MET A 13 -1.71 -14.96 3.80
N ALA A 14 -1.90 -15.22 5.10
CA ALA A 14 -2.14 -16.57 5.61
C ALA A 14 -3.46 -17.20 5.11
N SER A 15 -4.35 -16.43 4.46
CA SER A 15 -5.52 -16.98 3.79
C SER A 15 -5.20 -17.71 2.48
N GLU A 16 -4.01 -17.46 1.91
CA GLU A 16 -3.61 -17.97 0.59
C GLU A 16 -2.22 -18.62 0.58
N LEU A 17 -1.36 -18.32 1.56
CA LEU A 17 0.03 -18.77 1.62
C LEU A 17 0.35 -19.54 2.92
N PRO A 18 1.25 -20.54 2.88
CA PRO A 18 1.76 -21.19 4.09
C PRO A 18 2.53 -20.22 5.02
N LEU A 19 2.48 -20.46 6.32
CA LEU A 19 3.14 -19.65 7.37
C LEU A 19 4.62 -19.33 7.08
N VAL A 20 5.40 -20.31 6.62
CA VAL A 20 6.84 -20.15 6.32
C VAL A 20 7.05 -19.18 5.17
N GLU A 21 6.16 -19.20 4.19
CA GLU A 21 6.22 -18.34 3.01
C GLU A 21 5.74 -16.91 3.32
N VAL A 22 4.79 -16.76 4.25
CA VAL A 22 4.43 -15.45 4.82
C VAL A 22 5.61 -14.85 5.59
N ALA A 23 6.27 -15.64 6.43
CA ALA A 23 7.43 -15.23 7.21
C ALA A 23 8.58 -14.73 6.33
N ALA A 24 8.91 -15.50 5.28
CA ALA A 24 9.94 -15.12 4.31
C ALA A 24 9.62 -13.81 3.59
N ARG A 25 8.36 -13.60 3.18
CA ARG A 25 7.95 -12.35 2.52
C ARG A 25 7.94 -11.14 3.46
N LEU A 26 7.66 -11.33 4.74
CA LEU A 26 7.63 -10.23 5.71
C LEU A 26 9.00 -9.95 6.35
N ASP A 27 10.02 -10.75 6.01
CA ASP A 27 11.35 -10.75 6.61
C ASP A 27 11.30 -10.88 8.14
N VAL A 28 10.58 -11.90 8.63
CA VAL A 28 10.44 -12.21 10.06
C VAL A 28 10.57 -13.71 10.32
N ASP A 29 10.80 -14.07 11.58
CA ASP A 29 10.79 -15.48 11.99
C ASP A 29 9.35 -16.07 11.90
N PRO A 30 9.17 -17.34 11.46
CA PRO A 30 7.87 -17.99 11.41
C PRO A 30 7.07 -17.97 12.73
N SER A 31 7.75 -18.00 13.89
CA SER A 31 7.09 -17.86 15.20
C SER A 31 6.48 -16.48 15.39
N THR A 32 7.09 -15.44 14.83
CA THR A 32 6.56 -14.07 14.85
C THR A 32 5.25 -14.00 14.07
N VAL A 33 5.15 -14.70 12.93
CA VAL A 33 3.91 -14.81 12.17
C VAL A 33 2.84 -15.56 12.97
N SER A 34 3.21 -16.63 13.68
CA SER A 34 2.28 -17.31 14.58
C SER A 34 1.72 -16.36 15.64
N HIS A 35 2.56 -15.53 16.26
CA HIS A 35 2.13 -14.51 17.23
C HIS A 35 1.25 -13.42 16.60
N TYR A 36 1.50 -13.08 15.32
CA TYR A 36 0.60 -12.22 14.56
C TYR A 36 -0.78 -12.87 14.36
N LEU A 37 -0.83 -14.14 13.98
CA LEU A 37 -2.11 -14.80 13.70
C LEU A 37 -2.90 -15.14 14.97
N SER A 38 -2.23 -15.41 16.09
CA SER A 38 -2.88 -15.67 17.38
C SER A 38 -3.37 -14.39 18.07
N GLY A 39 -2.89 -13.22 17.65
CA GLY A 39 -3.20 -11.94 18.30
C GLY A 39 -2.33 -11.66 19.54
N ASP A 40 -1.36 -12.52 19.85
CA ASP A 40 -0.43 -12.34 20.98
C ASP A 40 0.47 -11.10 20.79
N TYR A 41 0.77 -10.77 19.54
CA TYR A 41 1.58 -9.63 19.17
C TYR A 41 1.15 -9.06 17.81
N PRO A 42 1.25 -7.74 17.59
CA PRO A 42 1.19 -6.71 18.62
C PRO A 42 -0.16 -6.73 19.36
N SER A 43 -0.23 -6.14 20.55
CA SER A 43 -1.44 -6.16 21.39
C SER A 43 -2.69 -5.65 20.66
N GLU A 44 -3.87 -6.14 21.05
CA GLU A 44 -5.16 -5.72 20.49
C GLU A 44 -5.35 -4.19 20.52
N GLU A 45 -5.00 -3.53 21.63
CA GLU A 45 -5.01 -2.07 21.74
C GLU A 45 -4.14 -1.39 20.66
N THR A 46 -2.95 -1.94 20.39
CA THR A 46 -2.03 -1.40 19.39
C THR A 46 -2.56 -1.63 17.98
N ARG A 47 -3.20 -2.78 17.74
CA ARG A 47 -3.88 -3.11 16.48
C ARG A 47 -5.03 -2.16 16.20
N ASP A 48 -5.88 -1.89 17.19
CA ASP A 48 -7.02 -0.99 17.05
C ASP A 48 -6.61 0.45 16.75
N LYS A 49 -5.56 0.96 17.41
CA LYS A 49 -5.02 2.30 17.12
C LYS A 49 -4.56 2.41 15.67
N VAL A 50 -3.82 1.42 15.16
CA VAL A 50 -3.33 1.44 13.77
C VAL A 50 -4.45 1.16 12.78
N ARG A 51 -5.42 0.29 13.10
CA ARG A 51 -6.62 0.09 12.30
C ARG A 51 -7.29 1.44 12.07
N ARG A 52 -7.60 2.20 13.13
CA ARG A 52 -8.16 3.57 12.98
C ARG A 52 -7.32 4.47 12.07
N VAL A 53 -5.99 4.44 12.20
CA VAL A 53 -5.11 5.20 11.29
C VAL A 53 -5.25 4.76 9.83
N VAL A 54 -5.31 3.46 9.54
CA VAL A 54 -5.55 2.92 8.19
C VAL A 54 -6.97 3.24 7.69
N GLU A 55 -7.94 3.32 8.59
CA GLU A 55 -9.32 3.70 8.28
C GLU A 55 -9.47 5.20 7.96
N GLU A 56 -8.71 6.03 8.66
CA GLU A 56 -8.75 7.49 8.57
C GLU A 56 -7.74 8.05 7.54
N THR A 57 -6.73 7.26 7.15
CA THR A 57 -5.70 7.67 6.19
C THR A 57 -5.99 7.05 4.82
N PRO A 58 -6.28 7.87 3.80
CA PRO A 58 -6.50 7.36 2.45
C PRO A 58 -5.22 6.72 1.86
N PRO A 59 -5.37 5.82 0.89
CA PRO A 59 -4.34 4.90 0.41
C PRO A 59 -3.03 5.54 -0.09
N PHE A 60 -3.11 6.71 -0.72
CA PHE A 60 -1.94 7.47 -1.17
C PHE A 60 -1.06 8.00 -0.02
N GLY A 61 -1.64 8.14 1.18
CA GLY A 61 -0.96 8.59 2.38
C GLY A 61 -0.35 7.47 3.21
N LEU A 62 -0.63 6.20 2.88
CA LEU A 62 -0.12 4.99 3.56
C LEU A 62 1.11 4.39 2.87
N TRP A 63 1.26 4.57 1.55
CA TRP A 63 2.39 4.01 0.79
C TRP A 63 3.76 4.39 1.38
N PRO A 64 4.07 5.66 1.73
CA PRO A 64 5.38 6.02 2.28
C PRO A 64 5.76 5.25 3.55
N GLN A 65 4.81 5.07 4.46
CA GLN A 65 5.02 4.41 5.76
C GLN A 65 5.13 2.90 5.59
N LEU A 66 4.34 2.31 4.68
CA LEU A 66 4.42 0.89 4.35
C LEU A 66 5.76 0.57 3.67
N ARG A 67 6.19 1.38 2.70
CA ARG A 67 7.46 1.19 1.99
C ARG A 67 8.65 1.26 2.94
N GLU A 68 8.65 2.22 3.86
CA GLU A 68 9.70 2.37 4.87
C GLU A 68 9.74 1.17 5.83
N ALA A 69 8.58 0.68 6.28
CA ALA A 69 8.48 -0.41 7.24
C ALA A 69 8.72 -1.81 6.63
N LEU A 70 8.39 -2.02 5.36
CA LEU A 70 8.30 -3.35 4.76
C LEU A 70 9.20 -3.56 3.53
N GLY A 71 9.78 -2.49 2.96
CA GLY A 71 10.37 -2.56 1.63
C GLY A 71 9.32 -2.55 0.50
N VAL A 72 9.77 -2.33 -0.74
CA VAL A 72 8.87 -2.03 -1.89
C VAL A 72 7.98 -3.22 -2.24
N ASP A 73 8.54 -4.43 -2.37
CA ASP A 73 7.81 -5.61 -2.83
C ASP A 73 6.71 -6.01 -1.85
N VAL A 74 7.05 -6.00 -0.55
CA VAL A 74 6.14 -6.36 0.54
C VAL A 74 5.10 -5.28 0.76
N ALA A 75 5.46 -3.99 0.64
CA ALA A 75 4.50 -2.90 0.72
C ALA A 75 3.49 -2.90 -0.44
N ALA A 76 3.94 -3.21 -1.67
CA ALA A 76 3.07 -3.32 -2.84
C ALA A 76 2.06 -4.45 -2.66
N GLU A 77 2.52 -5.60 -2.18
CA GLU A 77 1.66 -6.72 -1.87
C GLU A 77 0.71 -6.36 -0.72
N ALA A 78 1.23 -5.85 0.41
CA ALA A 78 0.44 -5.43 1.56
C ALA A 78 -0.62 -4.38 1.20
N LEU A 79 -0.39 -3.48 0.25
CA LEU A 79 -1.42 -2.54 -0.18
C LEU A 79 -2.58 -3.21 -0.93
N LYS A 80 -2.30 -4.17 -1.80
CA LYS A 80 -3.36 -5.00 -2.41
C LYS A 80 -4.23 -5.65 -1.33
N TRP A 81 -3.61 -6.01 -0.21
CA TRP A 81 -4.24 -6.73 0.90
C TRP A 81 -4.96 -5.83 1.93
N VAL A 82 -4.34 -4.71 2.32
CA VAL A 82 -4.85 -3.72 3.28
C VAL A 82 -5.98 -2.90 2.65
N MET A 83 -5.91 -2.62 1.35
CA MET A 83 -6.94 -1.88 0.62
C MET A 83 -7.97 -2.79 -0.07
N GLY A 84 -7.71 -4.09 -0.12
CA GLY A 84 -8.56 -5.10 -0.77
C GLY A 84 -8.79 -4.83 -2.28
N PRO A 85 -9.58 -5.68 -2.95
CA PRO A 85 -9.91 -5.56 -4.38
C PRO A 85 -10.89 -4.41 -4.70
N ARG A 86 -10.93 -3.34 -3.90
CA ARG A 86 -11.90 -2.23 -4.05
C ARG A 86 -11.30 -0.84 -3.88
N THR A 87 -10.07 -0.66 -4.32
CA THR A 87 -9.69 0.67 -4.78
C THR A 87 -9.91 0.71 -6.28
N GLU A 88 -11.05 1.27 -6.69
CA GLU A 88 -11.16 1.81 -8.05
C GLU A 88 -10.20 3.00 -8.09
N ALA A 89 -8.96 2.68 -8.44
CA ALA A 89 -7.86 3.60 -8.59
C ALA A 89 -7.72 3.90 -10.09
N GLU A 90 -8.00 5.14 -10.44
CA GLU A 90 -7.98 5.65 -11.81
C GLU A 90 -6.81 6.62 -11.93
N PRO A 91 -5.63 6.15 -12.38
CA PRO A 91 -4.53 7.04 -12.73
C PRO A 91 -4.83 7.75 -14.04
N ASP A 92 -4.51 9.03 -14.11
CA ASP A 92 -4.78 9.88 -15.27
C ASP A 92 -3.55 10.71 -15.65
N VAL A 93 -3.47 11.11 -16.92
CA VAL A 93 -2.37 11.91 -17.48
C VAL A 93 -2.91 13.06 -18.31
N ASP A 94 -2.40 14.25 -18.04
CA ASP A 94 -2.61 15.42 -18.87
C ASP A 94 -1.58 15.44 -20.00
N ASP A 95 -2.02 15.12 -21.21
CA ASP A 95 -1.16 15.01 -22.39
C ASP A 95 -0.51 16.34 -22.79
N GLU A 96 -1.14 17.48 -22.49
CA GLU A 96 -0.57 18.81 -22.80
C GLU A 96 0.59 19.16 -21.86
N ARG A 97 0.57 18.64 -20.63
CA ARG A 97 1.63 18.84 -19.63
C ARG A 97 2.64 17.69 -19.59
N CYS A 98 2.37 16.58 -20.27
CA CYS A 98 3.23 15.40 -20.22
C CYS A 98 4.53 15.62 -21.01
N LEU A 99 5.68 15.40 -20.36
CA LEU A 99 7.00 15.51 -20.99
C LEU A 99 7.49 14.19 -21.63
N ALA A 100 6.67 13.13 -21.60
CA ALA A 100 7.04 11.79 -22.04
C ALA A 100 8.35 11.24 -21.42
N CYS A 101 8.66 11.64 -20.18
CA CYS A 101 9.95 11.32 -19.54
C CYS A 101 10.06 9.89 -18.96
N GLY A 102 8.99 9.10 -18.93
CA GLY A 102 8.98 7.73 -18.40
C GLY A 102 9.03 7.58 -16.87
N ARG A 103 9.24 8.67 -16.12
CA ARG A 103 9.43 8.63 -14.65
C ARG A 103 8.31 7.93 -13.88
N CYS A 104 7.06 8.15 -14.29
CA CYS A 104 5.90 7.52 -13.67
C CYS A 104 5.88 5.99 -13.85
N SER A 105 6.40 5.50 -14.97
CA SER A 105 6.52 4.06 -15.25
C SER A 105 7.67 3.44 -14.46
N GLU A 106 8.83 4.12 -14.39
CA GLU A 106 10.00 3.65 -13.64
C GLU A 106 9.72 3.43 -12.15
N ILE A 107 8.91 4.30 -11.54
CA ILE A 107 8.62 4.25 -10.10
C ILE A 107 7.36 3.45 -9.77
N CYS A 108 6.62 2.98 -10.78
CA CYS A 108 5.40 2.23 -10.53
C CYS A 108 5.74 0.88 -9.88
N PRO A 109 5.23 0.56 -8.69
CA PRO A 109 5.48 -0.73 -8.04
C PRO A 109 4.68 -1.89 -8.66
N SER A 110 3.79 -1.61 -9.61
CA SER A 110 2.96 -2.58 -10.31
C SER A 110 2.78 -2.13 -11.77
N PRO A 111 3.85 -2.09 -12.58
CA PRO A 111 3.79 -1.56 -13.95
C PRO A 111 2.95 -2.45 -14.87
N ASP A 112 2.94 -3.76 -14.64
CA ASP A 112 2.24 -4.77 -15.45
C ASP A 112 0.93 -5.27 -14.80
N GLY A 113 0.54 -4.69 -13.65
CA GLY A 113 -0.62 -5.10 -12.87
C GLY A 113 -1.65 -4.00 -12.70
N GLU A 114 -2.64 -4.25 -11.84
CA GLU A 114 -3.67 -3.26 -11.51
C GLU A 114 -3.09 -2.06 -10.74
N CYS A 115 -3.73 -0.90 -10.84
CA CYS A 115 -3.30 0.29 -10.13
C CYS A 115 -3.50 0.12 -8.62
N LEU A 116 -2.42 0.21 -7.84
CA LEU A 116 -2.46 0.06 -6.39
C LEU A 116 -2.94 1.31 -5.65
N GLY A 117 -3.34 2.39 -6.34
CA GLY A 117 -3.74 3.64 -5.68
C GLY A 117 -2.64 4.31 -4.81
N CYS A 118 -1.37 3.96 -5.00
CA CYS A 118 -0.26 4.38 -4.12
C CYS A 118 0.19 5.84 -4.29
N GLY A 119 -0.16 6.47 -5.41
CA GLY A 119 0.20 7.86 -5.70
C GLY A 119 1.67 8.14 -6.04
N GLU A 120 2.53 7.13 -6.20
CA GLU A 120 3.96 7.34 -6.56
C GLU A 120 4.12 8.12 -7.86
N CYS A 121 3.37 7.73 -8.90
CA CYS A 121 3.40 8.42 -10.18
C CYS A 121 2.97 9.90 -10.09
N VAL A 122 2.10 10.25 -9.14
CA VAL A 122 1.65 11.62 -8.88
C VAL A 122 2.73 12.39 -8.13
N ARG A 123 3.34 11.77 -7.12
CA ARG A 123 4.41 12.41 -6.33
C ARG A 123 5.67 12.68 -7.15
N ALA A 124 6.02 11.77 -8.06
CA ALA A 124 7.25 11.83 -8.82
C ALA A 124 7.15 12.61 -10.14
N CYS A 125 5.95 13.06 -10.54
CA CYS A 125 5.77 13.71 -11.84
C CYS A 125 6.34 15.14 -11.82
N PRO A 126 7.40 15.44 -12.60
CA PRO A 126 8.06 16.74 -12.55
C PRO A 126 7.27 17.86 -13.25
N SER A 127 6.36 17.53 -14.15
CA SER A 127 5.57 18.51 -14.92
C SER A 127 4.17 18.74 -14.36
N GLY A 128 3.82 18.07 -13.25
CA GLY A 128 2.48 18.16 -12.68
C GLY A 128 1.40 17.42 -13.48
N ALA A 129 1.76 16.65 -14.53
CA ALA A 129 0.82 16.05 -15.48
C ALA A 129 0.04 14.84 -14.94
N ARG A 130 0.48 14.22 -13.84
CA ARG A 130 -0.19 13.03 -13.28
C ARG A 130 -1.27 13.40 -12.27
N SER A 131 -2.39 12.68 -12.33
CA SER A 131 -3.38 12.69 -11.26
C SER A 131 -3.83 11.26 -10.93
N LEU A 132 -4.43 11.09 -9.76
CA LEU A 132 -4.94 9.81 -9.30
C LEU A 132 -6.27 10.02 -8.58
N SER A 133 -7.30 9.34 -9.06
CA SER A 133 -8.58 9.22 -8.37
C SER A 133 -8.63 7.87 -7.65
N VAL A 134 -9.00 7.86 -6.37
CA VAL A 134 -9.15 6.63 -5.59
C VAL A 134 -10.48 6.62 -4.89
N ARG A 135 -11.31 5.62 -5.17
CA ARG A 135 -12.51 5.35 -4.37
C ARG A 135 -12.15 4.46 -3.18
N TYR A 136 -12.37 4.96 -1.97
CA TYR A 136 -12.11 4.24 -0.73
C TYR A 136 -13.25 4.49 0.25
N ARG A 137 -13.88 3.40 0.75
CA ARG A 137 -15.01 3.45 1.70
C ARG A 137 -16.16 4.39 1.29
N GLY A 138 -16.46 4.46 0.00
CA GLY A 138 -17.54 5.31 -0.55
C GLY A 138 -17.16 6.78 -0.77
N LEU A 139 -15.95 7.20 -0.40
CA LEU A 139 -15.42 8.52 -0.69
C LEU A 139 -14.51 8.47 -1.92
N VAL A 140 -14.52 9.54 -2.71
CA VAL A 140 -13.62 9.70 -3.87
C VAL A 140 -12.57 10.74 -3.53
N TYR A 141 -11.32 10.30 -3.46
CA TYR A 141 -10.17 11.16 -3.30
C TYR A 141 -9.56 11.43 -4.66
N ARG A 142 -9.22 12.69 -4.96
CA ARG A 142 -8.48 13.05 -6.17
C ARG A 142 -7.21 13.79 -5.77
N VAL A 143 -6.07 13.25 -6.20
CA VAL A 143 -4.74 13.76 -5.88
C VAL A 143 -4.07 14.21 -7.16
N PHE A 144 -3.44 15.37 -7.12
CA PHE A 144 -2.75 15.97 -8.25
C PHE A 144 -1.26 16.10 -7.96
N SER A 145 -0.46 16.00 -9.01
CA SER A 145 0.98 16.20 -8.90
C SER A 145 1.23 17.66 -8.51
N PRO A 146 2.14 17.92 -7.55
CA PRO A 146 2.53 19.29 -7.23
C PRO A 146 3.13 19.95 -8.48
N LYS A 147 2.84 21.25 -8.65
CA LYS A 147 3.43 22.10 -9.69
C LYS A 147 4.77 22.67 -9.22
#